data_AF-A0A969GIQ2-F1
#
_entry.id   AF-A0A969GIQ2-F1
#
_cell.length_a   1.000
_cell.length_b   1.000
_cell.length_c   1.000
_cell.angle_alpha   90.00
_cell.angle_beta   90.00
_cell.angle_gamma   90.00
#
_symmetry.space_group_name_H-M   'P 1'
#
loop_
_entity.id
_entity.type
_entity.pdbx_description
1 polymer ?
#
loop_
_entity_poly.entity_id
_entity_poly.type
_entity_poly.pdbx_seq_one_letter_code
_entity_poly.pdbx_strand_id
1 'polypeptide(L)' 'MPLFSIVIPTRNRADLLKLAIDSALAQEGDLEVVVCDND' A
#
# COMPACT_ATOMS: atom_id res chain seq x y z
N MET A 1 -9.83 15.14 -9.56
CA MET A 1 -8.41 14.79 -9.30
C MET A 1 -8.17 13.40 -9.87
N PRO A 2 -6.95 13.05 -10.31
CA PRO A 2 -6.68 11.69 -10.77
C PRO A 2 -6.67 10.71 -9.59
N LEU A 3 -7.09 9.47 -9.85
CA LEU A 3 -6.93 8.35 -8.91
C LEU A 3 -5.50 7.81 -9.02
N PHE A 4 -4.84 7.64 -7.89
CA PHE A 4 -3.49 7.05 -7.83
C PHE A 4 -3.54 5.63 -7.25
N SER A 5 -2.98 4.67 -7.98
CA SER A 5 -2.84 3.29 -7.50
C SER A 5 -1.45 3.07 -6.88
N ILE A 6 -1.41 2.71 -5.60
CA ILE A 6 -0.20 2.36 -4.86
C ILE A 6 -0.10 0.84 -4.76
N VAL A 7 0.84 0.24 -5.50
CA VAL A 7 1.04 -1.21 -5.53
C VAL A 7 2.15 -1.60 -4.54
N ILE A 8 1.82 -2.45 -3.57
CA ILE A 8 2.74 -2.93 -2.54
C ILE A 8 2.94 -4.44 -2.71
N PRO A 9 3.98 -4.88 -3.43
CA PRO A 9 4.40 -6.28 -3.42
C PRO A 9 5.03 -6.62 -2.07
N THR A 10 4.63 -7.73 -1.48
CA THR A 10 5.13 -8.19 -0.17
C THR A 10 5.42 -9.68 -0.18
N ARG A 11 6.34 -10.13 0.67
CA ARG A 11 6.64 -11.55 0.92
C ARG A 11 7.30 -11.72 2.28
N ASN A 12 6.70 -12.48 3.20
CA ASN A 12 7.25 -12.74 4.55
C ASN A 12 7.65 -11.47 5.34
N ARG A 13 6.92 -10.36 5.16
CA ARG A 13 7.22 -9.05 5.78
C ARG A 13 5.98 -8.41 6.43
N ALA A 14 5.21 -9.19 7.18
CA ALA A 14 3.95 -8.73 7.79
C ALA A 14 4.11 -7.43 8.62
N ASP A 15 5.18 -7.32 9.41
CA ASP A 15 5.41 -6.15 10.26
C ASP A 15 5.67 -4.86 9.46
N LEU A 16 6.41 -4.95 8.35
CA LEU A 16 6.70 -3.80 7.48
C LEU A 16 5.53 -3.47 6.57
N LEU A 17 4.74 -4.47 6.17
CA LEU A 17 3.55 -4.27 5.36
C LEU A 17 2.56 -3.33 6.06
N LYS A 18 2.37 -3.51 7.37
CA LYS A 18 1.50 -2.63 8.15
C LYS A 18 1.99 -1.18 8.09
N LEU A 19 3.28 -0.94 8.30
CA LEU A 19 3.85 0.42 8.25
C LEU A 19 3.71 1.04 6.85
N ALA A 20 3.91 0.25 5.79
CA ALA A 20 3.77 0.72 4.42
C ALA A 20 2.32 1.14 4.10
N ILE A 21 1.34 0.32 4.47
CA ILE A 21 -0.09 0.62 4.30
C ILE A 21 -0.47 1.87 5.10
N ASP A 22 -0.10 1.93 6.39
CA ASP A 22 -0.42 3.05 7.26
C ASP A 22 0.16 4.37 6.70
N SER A 23 1.36 4.33 6.09
CA SER A 23 1.98 5.50 5.45
C SER A 23 1.31 5.94 4.15
N ALA A 24 0.79 4.98 3.36
CA ALA A 24 0.11 5.24 2.09
C ALA A 24 -1.28 5.83 2.32
N LEU A 25 -2.01 5.33 3.33
CA LEU A 25 -3.34 5.82 3.69
C LEU A 25 -3.32 7.20 4.38
N ALA A 26 -2.17 7.62 4.91
CA ALA A 26 -1.99 8.95 5.49
C ALA A 26 -1.81 10.06 4.44
N GLN A 27 -1.64 9.71 3.15
CA GLN A 27 -1.53 10.70 2.08
C GLN A 27 -2.90 11.31 1.77
N GLU A 28 -2.91 12.58 1.35
CA GLU A 28 -4.12 13.24 0.86
C GLU A 28 -4.37 12.94 -0.61
N GLY A 29 -5.65 12.84 -1.00
CA GLY A 29 -6.06 12.67 -2.39
C GLY A 29 -6.87 11.40 -2.64
N ASP A 30 -7.21 11.18 -3.92
CA ASP A 30 -7.94 10.01 -4.36
C ASP A 30 -6.92 8.89 -4.67
N LEU A 31 -6.91 7.85 -3.85
CA LEU A 31 -5.94 6.76 -3.96
C LEU A 31 -6.55 5.40 -3.63
N GLU A 32 -5.93 4.37 -4.18
CA GLU A 32 -6.16 2.97 -3.82
C GLU A 32 -4.83 2.29 -3.46
N VAL A 33 -4.88 1.35 -2.52
CA VAL A 33 -3.73 0.55 -2.10
C VAL A 33 -3.98 -0.90 -2.51
N VAL A 34 -3.11 -1.43 -3.36
CA VAL A 34 -3.19 -2.81 -3.86
C VAL A 34 -2.02 -3.60 -3.28
N VAL A 35 -2.31 -4.52 -2.37
CA VAL A 35 -1.31 -5.40 -1.77
C VAL A 35 -1.24 -6.68 -2.59
N CYS A 36 -0.05 -7.00 -3.11
CA CYS A 36 0.21 -8.23 -3.84
C CYS A 36 1.09 -9.13 -2.97
N ASP A 37 0.50 -10.18 -2.41
CA ASP A 37 1.27 -11.20 -1.70
C ASP A 37 1.96 -12.10 -2.72
N ASN A 38 3.28 -12.22 -2.60
CA ASN A 38 4.12 -13.03 -3.48
C ASN A 38 4.47 -14.35 -2.75
N ASP A 39 3.45 -15.17 -2.56
CA ASP A 39 3.52 -16.55 -2.06
C ASP A 39 3.59 -17.56 -3.23
#